data_AF-A0A661RRY0-F1
#
_entry.id   AF-A0A661RRY0-F1
#
_cell.length_a   1.000
_cell.length_b   1.000
_cell.length_c   1.000
_cell.angle_alpha   90.00
_cell.angle_beta   90.00
_cell.angle_gamma   90.00
#
_symmetry.space_group_name_H-M   'P 1'
#
loop_
_entity.id
_entity.type
_entity.pdbx_description
1 polymer ?
#
loop_
_entity_poly.entity_id
_entity_poly.type
_entity_poly.pdbx_seq_one_letter_code
_entity_poly.pdbx_strand_id
1 'polypeptide(L)'
;MANTSEISSTERLLDLIRDKGDRKLQPSAASPPSFFYRRLKAPFSKVLSFRKAVTVGVDIGTSALKLVKVGEGFDKTQKLLDYLEVPFESDISRDSPRFPHFLNSVLAGFCGTSGKVEIWSAISSIRVEMRYLRIPRVPKKQIPNAVYWTYKKEVSFDEKKDVFDFELLGDVVEDGTPKTEVISYTAPRQEIEQLKGIFSKSGFPLTGITIVPFAIQNLLRTQLIEPDEKNICSLFIGSDWSRIAIFSDRNLVLSRDIKAGMQSLIETIREAMDEKQAALSMQLTDTDGSKSLETSGKESPITTDPARKIFFDFIKSSSSHENEGAFDSKEKEIFKLVCPALERLVRQVERTIEHYSLKFGNERVGKLYISGQISTHKGIVEHIGNQLGLPVDTIDPFASGSSFLGEVSPPPSAAAREALVPAAGMALSNNSRTPNFIFTYKDKEKLKTVSRINRTLFMVFLVCISLCIGVAFWQSHLVDRKKAQLTALQQQLEKYSPYIDEARILQLVARTKHKSETLKALGKRYAGMAVINEISNMTPPRIRLLSITANLGAVAGTKDKTEKKFLLLDGIIFGSHLTFDASLAGYLVKLKSSPIFEEPIIKKKFLEFLGDREVLHFTAELKLV
;
A
#
# COMPACT_ATOMS: atom_id res chain seq x y z
N MET A 1 -4.51 -21.14 45.86
CA MET A 1 -3.08 -21.28 45.56
C MET A 1 -2.82 -20.63 44.22
N ALA A 2 -1.86 -19.71 44.20
CA ALA A 2 -1.48 -18.90 43.05
C ALA A 2 -0.81 -19.74 41.96
N ASN A 3 -0.91 -19.31 40.69
CA ASN A 3 0.27 -19.31 39.82
C ASN A 3 0.16 -18.30 38.67
N THR A 4 1.05 -17.32 38.81
CA THR A 4 1.54 -16.28 37.91
C THR A 4 2.49 -16.85 36.85
N SER A 5 2.45 -16.34 35.62
CA SER A 5 3.61 -15.77 34.91
C SER A 5 3.28 -15.43 33.45
N GLU A 6 2.76 -14.22 33.22
CA GLU A 6 3.03 -13.49 31.98
C GLU A 6 4.24 -12.58 32.26
N ILE A 7 5.37 -12.86 31.63
CA ILE A 7 6.57 -12.03 31.71
C ILE A 7 6.55 -11.04 30.54
N SER A 8 6.51 -9.76 30.87
CA SER A 8 6.53 -8.62 29.96
C SER A 8 7.90 -8.48 29.27
N SER A 9 7.88 -8.06 28.01
CA SER A 9 9.01 -7.95 27.08
C SER A 9 10.16 -7.03 27.53
N THR A 10 9.98 -6.30 28.64
CA THR A 10 10.98 -5.41 29.25
C THR A 10 12.05 -6.15 30.05
N GLU A 11 11.75 -7.32 30.65
CA GLU A 11 12.75 -8.09 31.42
C GLU A 11 13.81 -8.74 30.52
N ARG A 12 13.40 -9.26 29.35
CA ARG A 12 14.33 -9.84 28.35
C ARG A 12 15.35 -8.84 27.81
N LEU A 13 15.01 -7.54 27.83
CA LEU A 13 15.88 -6.49 27.32
C LEU A 13 16.92 -6.06 28.36
N LEU A 14 16.64 -6.26 29.65
CA LEU A 14 17.56 -5.96 30.74
C LEU A 14 18.59 -7.09 30.95
N ASP A 15 18.22 -8.35 30.72
CA ASP A 15 19.15 -9.48 30.78
C ASP A 15 20.20 -9.45 29.66
N LEU A 16 19.83 -8.95 28.48
CA LEU A 16 20.74 -8.78 27.34
C LEU A 16 21.77 -7.65 27.54
N ILE A 17 21.50 -6.72 28.47
CA ILE A 17 22.40 -5.61 28.81
C ILE A 17 23.39 -6.02 29.92
N ARG A 18 23.06 -7.02 30.75
CA ARG A 18 23.93 -7.48 31.85
C ARG A 18 25.07 -8.40 31.40
N ASP A 19 25.00 -9.02 30.23
CA ASP A 19 25.90 -10.11 29.84
C ASP A 19 27.12 -9.69 28.98
N LYS A 20 27.45 -8.39 28.89
CA LYS A 20 28.65 -7.91 28.17
C LYS A 20 29.45 -6.89 28.99
N GLY A 21 29.94 -7.34 30.14
CA GLY A 21 31.01 -6.70 30.89
C GLY A 21 32.23 -7.62 30.96
N ASP A 22 33.41 -7.05 30.77
CA ASP A 22 34.74 -7.60 31.06
C ASP A 22 35.44 -8.53 30.06
N ARG A 23 36.33 -7.93 29.25
CA ARG A 23 37.75 -8.33 29.12
C ARG A 23 38.60 -7.17 28.57
N LYS A 24 39.62 -6.76 29.34
CA LYS A 24 40.67 -5.77 28.99
C LYS A 24 41.98 -6.49 28.63
N LEU A 25 42.74 -5.98 27.63
CA LEU A 25 44.16 -5.52 27.72
C LEU A 25 44.88 -5.40 26.33
N GLN A 26 45.13 -4.14 25.93
CA GLN A 26 46.39 -3.49 25.48
C GLN A 26 47.21 -3.89 24.20
N PRO A 27 48.07 -2.98 23.65
CA PRO A 27 48.06 -2.59 22.23
C PRO A 27 49.34 -2.92 21.43
N SER A 28 49.23 -3.04 20.10
CA SER A 28 50.34 -2.82 19.16
C SER A 28 49.85 -2.44 17.76
N ALA A 29 50.68 -1.66 17.07
CA ALA A 29 50.36 -0.75 15.97
C ALA A 29 50.05 -1.42 14.61
N ALA A 30 49.04 -0.91 13.90
CA ALA A 30 49.01 -0.73 12.44
C ALA A 30 47.67 -0.11 11.98
N SER A 31 47.76 0.97 11.18
CA SER A 31 46.83 1.47 10.15
C SER A 31 45.32 1.63 10.44
N PRO A 32 44.69 2.77 10.09
CA PRO A 32 43.26 2.95 10.33
C PRO A 32 42.41 2.02 9.43
N PRO A 33 41.43 1.29 9.98
CA PRO A 33 40.47 0.57 9.16
C PRO A 33 39.48 1.57 8.54
N SER A 34 39.25 1.41 7.25
CA SER A 34 38.25 2.10 6.47
C SER A 34 36.87 2.03 7.14
N PHE A 35 36.38 3.16 7.64
CA PHE A 35 34.97 3.34 7.94
C PHE A 35 34.18 3.20 6.63
N PHE A 36 33.52 2.06 6.44
CA PHE A 36 32.46 1.91 5.45
C PHE A 36 31.28 2.80 5.86
N TYR A 37 31.34 4.07 5.48
CA TYR A 37 30.14 4.85 5.25
C TYR A 37 29.39 4.18 4.09
N ARG A 38 28.43 3.30 4.41
CA ARG A 38 27.43 2.87 3.42
C ARG A 38 26.55 4.07 3.14
N ARG A 39 27.02 4.88 2.20
CA ARG A 39 26.32 5.97 1.53
C ARG A 39 24.92 5.46 1.19
N LEU A 40 23.91 5.97 1.89
CA LEU A 40 22.51 5.89 1.50
C LEU A 40 22.37 6.60 0.16
N LYS A 41 22.67 5.88 -0.93
CA LYS A 41 22.22 6.26 -2.26
C LYS A 41 20.74 5.94 -2.33
N ALA A 42 19.93 6.98 -2.34
CA ALA A 42 18.56 6.94 -2.80
C ALA A 42 18.45 6.09 -4.07
N PRO A 43 17.46 5.20 -4.20
CA PRO A 43 17.20 4.53 -5.47
C PRO A 43 16.29 5.44 -6.32
N PHE A 44 16.73 6.65 -6.63
CA PHE A 44 16.17 7.45 -7.72
C PHE A 44 17.14 7.40 -8.90
N SER A 45 17.18 6.23 -9.54
CA SER A 45 17.62 6.01 -10.94
C SER A 45 17.77 4.51 -11.23
N LYS A 46 16.72 3.72 -10.97
CA LYS A 46 16.39 2.67 -11.93
C LYS A 46 15.35 3.28 -12.84
N VAL A 47 15.79 3.67 -14.03
CA VAL A 47 14.93 3.83 -15.20
C VAL A 47 13.87 2.72 -15.13
N LEU A 48 12.59 3.11 -15.15
CA LEU A 48 11.48 2.18 -15.28
C LEU A 48 11.69 1.36 -16.56
N SER A 49 12.37 0.22 -16.44
CA SER A 49 12.15 -0.87 -17.36
C SER A 49 10.84 -1.50 -16.93
N PHE A 50 9.74 -1.01 -17.51
CA PHE A 50 8.49 -1.76 -17.60
C PHE A 50 8.78 -3.04 -18.41
N ARG A 51 9.41 -4.04 -17.79
CA ARG A 51 9.46 -5.38 -18.37
C ARG A 51 8.03 -5.89 -18.39
N LYS A 52 7.47 -6.04 -19.60
CA LYS A 52 6.09 -6.48 -19.81
C LYS A 52 5.89 -7.85 -19.16
N ALA A 53 4.73 -8.04 -18.54
CA ALA A 53 4.37 -9.33 -17.98
C ALA A 53 4.26 -10.36 -19.11
N VAL A 54 4.74 -11.57 -18.87
CA VAL A 54 4.62 -12.69 -19.80
C VAL A 54 3.68 -13.72 -19.21
N THR A 55 2.92 -14.38 -20.07
CA THR A 55 1.98 -15.43 -19.68
C THR A 55 2.43 -16.75 -20.27
N VAL A 56 2.47 -17.79 -19.45
CA VAL A 56 2.84 -19.14 -19.84
C VAL A 56 1.63 -20.05 -19.64
N GLY A 57 1.17 -20.65 -20.74
CA GLY A 57 0.17 -21.71 -20.71
C GLY A 57 0.85 -23.07 -20.60
N VAL A 58 0.39 -23.89 -19.67
CA VAL A 58 0.96 -25.21 -19.38
C VAL A 58 -0.10 -26.29 -19.52
N ASP A 59 0.02 -27.10 -20.58
CA ASP A 59 -0.80 -28.28 -20.80
C ASP A 59 -0.05 -29.54 -20.33
N ILE A 60 -0.62 -30.21 -19.34
CA ILE A 60 -0.13 -31.50 -18.84
C ILE A 60 -0.93 -32.58 -19.56
N GLY A 61 -0.41 -33.01 -20.72
CA GLY A 61 -1.01 -34.08 -21.52
C GLY A 61 -0.82 -35.46 -20.89
N THR A 62 -1.13 -36.51 -21.65
CA THR A 62 -0.88 -37.90 -21.23
C THR A 62 0.53 -38.39 -21.54
N SER A 63 1.13 -37.89 -22.63
CA SER A 63 2.45 -38.33 -23.13
C SER A 63 3.52 -37.24 -23.06
N ALA A 64 3.15 -35.97 -22.93
CA ALA A 64 4.07 -34.86 -22.96
C ALA A 64 3.52 -33.63 -22.20
N LEU A 65 4.43 -32.88 -21.61
CA LEU A 65 4.22 -31.53 -21.10
C LEU A 65 4.38 -30.54 -22.25
N LYS A 66 3.41 -29.64 -22.43
CA LYS A 66 3.42 -28.62 -23.48
C LYS A 66 3.30 -27.24 -22.90
N LEU A 67 4.13 -26.33 -23.41
CA LEU A 67 4.30 -24.99 -22.90
C LEU A 67 4.22 -23.99 -24.05
N VAL A 68 3.47 -22.92 -23.86
CA VAL A 68 3.44 -21.78 -24.78
C VAL A 68 3.62 -20.51 -23.97
N LYS A 69 4.52 -19.64 -24.44
CA LYS A 69 4.85 -18.36 -23.80
C LYS A 69 4.41 -17.22 -24.70
N VAL A 70 3.63 -16.32 -24.13
CA VAL A 70 3.09 -15.15 -24.83
C VAL A 70 3.46 -13.89 -24.08
N GLY A 71 3.78 -12.84 -24.83
CA GLY A 71 4.03 -11.50 -24.33
C GLY A 71 3.17 -10.46 -25.04
N GLU A 72 3.03 -9.29 -24.43
CA GLU A 72 2.29 -8.19 -25.02
C GLU A 72 3.18 -7.39 -26.00
N GLY A 73 2.75 -7.32 -27.26
CA GLY A 73 3.33 -6.50 -28.32
C GLY A 73 3.26 -4.99 -28.03
N PHE A 74 3.88 -4.16 -28.86
CA PHE A 74 3.86 -2.70 -28.69
C PHE A 74 2.46 -2.08 -28.91
N ASP A 75 1.64 -2.75 -29.68
CA ASP A 75 0.26 -2.44 -30.06
C ASP A 75 -0.78 -3.13 -29.14
N LYS A 76 -0.36 -3.72 -28.02
CA LYS A 76 -1.18 -4.57 -27.13
C LYS A 76 -1.69 -5.87 -27.75
N THR A 77 -1.21 -6.23 -28.94
CA THR A 77 -1.48 -7.57 -29.51
C THR A 77 -0.69 -8.61 -28.73
N GLN A 78 -1.21 -9.83 -28.66
CA GLN A 78 -0.51 -10.95 -28.02
C GLN A 78 0.46 -11.56 -29.03
N LYS A 79 1.72 -11.73 -28.65
CA LYS A 79 2.75 -12.33 -29.50
C LYS A 79 3.36 -13.55 -28.83
N LEU A 80 3.48 -14.63 -29.59
CA LEU A 80 4.25 -15.81 -29.25
C LEU A 80 5.70 -15.41 -29.05
N LEU A 81 6.24 -15.79 -27.90
CA LEU A 81 7.65 -15.59 -27.56
C LEU A 81 8.41 -16.91 -27.65
N ASP A 82 7.76 -18.02 -27.32
CA ASP A 82 8.40 -19.33 -27.23
C ASP A 82 7.35 -20.45 -27.10
N TYR A 83 7.70 -21.67 -27.48
CA TYR A 83 6.92 -22.87 -27.20
C TYR A 83 7.85 -24.06 -26.97
N LEU A 84 7.39 -25.04 -26.18
CA LEU A 84 8.16 -26.22 -25.84
C LEU A 84 7.24 -27.42 -25.64
N GLU A 85 7.63 -28.56 -26.20
CA GLU A 85 7.04 -29.86 -25.92
C GLU A 85 8.11 -30.78 -25.33
N VAL A 86 7.82 -31.36 -24.15
CA VAL A 86 8.72 -32.26 -23.44
C VAL A 86 7.98 -33.59 -23.21
N PRO A 87 8.37 -34.69 -23.88
CA PRO A 87 7.77 -36.00 -23.65
C PRO A 87 8.04 -36.47 -22.23
N PHE A 88 7.09 -37.19 -21.63
CA PHE A 88 7.30 -37.82 -20.33
C PHE A 88 8.19 -39.05 -20.48
N GLU A 89 9.16 -39.17 -19.59
CA GLU A 89 9.91 -40.42 -19.40
C GLU A 89 8.98 -41.47 -18.75
N SER A 90 9.25 -42.76 -18.98
CA SER A 90 8.36 -43.87 -18.60
C SER A 90 8.04 -43.96 -17.09
N ASP A 91 8.81 -43.29 -16.23
CA ASP A 91 8.64 -43.26 -14.77
C ASP A 91 8.02 -41.94 -14.24
N ILE A 92 7.78 -40.95 -15.10
CA ILE A 92 7.27 -39.63 -14.73
C ILE A 92 5.80 -39.51 -15.17
N SER A 93 4.88 -39.76 -14.24
CA SER A 93 3.46 -39.41 -14.39
C SER A 93 3.13 -38.16 -13.57
N ARG A 94 1.99 -37.52 -13.87
CA ARG A 94 1.47 -36.37 -13.09
C ARG A 94 1.39 -36.63 -11.59
N ASP A 95 1.08 -37.86 -11.19
CA ASP A 95 0.90 -38.25 -9.79
C ASP A 95 2.20 -38.74 -9.14
N SER A 96 3.30 -38.81 -9.90
CA SER A 96 4.61 -39.18 -9.39
C SER A 96 5.14 -38.13 -8.40
N PRO A 97 5.72 -38.52 -7.25
CA PRO A 97 6.38 -37.59 -6.32
C PRO A 97 7.51 -36.78 -6.95
N ARG A 98 8.10 -37.25 -8.05
CA ARG A 98 9.16 -36.57 -8.80
C ARG A 98 8.63 -35.49 -9.76
N PHE A 99 7.34 -35.49 -10.06
CA PHE A 99 6.74 -34.59 -11.05
C PHE A 99 6.97 -33.09 -10.75
N PRO A 100 6.88 -32.60 -9.49
CA PRO A 100 7.19 -31.20 -9.19
C PRO A 100 8.64 -30.80 -9.48
N HIS A 101 9.59 -31.72 -9.33
CA HIS A 101 11.01 -31.46 -9.65
C HIS A 101 11.22 -31.40 -11.17
N PHE A 102 10.62 -32.34 -11.91
CA PHE A 102 10.58 -32.28 -13.38
C PHE A 102 9.95 -30.98 -13.87
N LEU A 103 8.82 -30.56 -13.29
CA LEU A 103 8.17 -29.30 -13.65
C LEU A 103 9.05 -28.09 -13.34
N ASN A 104 9.76 -28.09 -12.21
CA ASN A 104 10.72 -27.05 -11.87
C ASN A 104 11.84 -26.93 -12.91
N SER A 105 12.47 -28.04 -13.31
CA SER A 105 13.59 -28.01 -14.26
C SER A 105 13.16 -27.47 -15.63
N VAL A 106 11.99 -27.88 -16.11
CA VAL A 106 11.45 -27.40 -17.38
C VAL A 106 11.04 -25.93 -17.29
N LEU A 107 10.29 -25.53 -16.26
CA LEU A 107 9.82 -24.15 -16.12
C LEU A 107 10.94 -23.16 -15.80
N ALA A 108 11.97 -23.56 -15.06
CA ALA A 108 13.12 -22.70 -14.78
C ALA A 108 13.89 -22.34 -16.07
N GLY A 109 14.08 -23.32 -16.96
CA GLY A 109 14.66 -23.09 -18.29
C GLY A 109 13.73 -22.27 -19.18
N PHE A 110 12.44 -22.60 -19.20
CA PHE A 110 11.48 -21.99 -20.11
C PHE A 110 11.09 -20.56 -19.70
N CYS A 111 10.76 -20.28 -18.44
CA CYS A 111 10.35 -18.94 -18.00
C CYS A 111 11.52 -17.93 -18.00
N GLY A 112 12.76 -18.40 -17.85
CA GLY A 112 13.96 -17.57 -17.77
C GLY A 112 13.97 -16.62 -16.56
N THR A 113 14.88 -15.64 -16.56
CA THR A 113 14.99 -14.61 -15.50
C THR A 113 14.08 -13.39 -15.71
N SER A 114 13.04 -13.55 -16.54
CA SER A 114 12.27 -12.44 -17.08
C SER A 114 11.06 -12.08 -16.21
N GLY A 115 11.09 -10.89 -15.60
CA GLY A 115 9.90 -10.12 -15.20
C GLY A 115 8.86 -10.86 -14.33
N LYS A 116 7.63 -10.36 -14.33
CA LYS A 116 6.48 -11.05 -13.72
C LYS A 116 5.97 -12.10 -14.71
N VAL A 117 6.00 -13.37 -14.31
CA VAL A 117 5.49 -14.50 -15.11
C VAL A 117 4.15 -14.94 -14.54
N GLU A 118 3.11 -14.96 -15.39
CA GLU A 118 1.79 -15.49 -15.03
C GLU A 118 1.64 -16.88 -15.64
N ILE A 119 1.38 -17.89 -14.81
CA ILE A 119 1.31 -19.28 -15.26
C ILE A 119 -0.13 -19.78 -15.16
N TRP A 120 -0.65 -20.30 -16.26
CA TRP A 120 -1.99 -20.86 -16.37
C TRP A 120 -1.92 -22.32 -16.76
N SER A 121 -2.76 -23.12 -16.12
CA SER A 121 -2.92 -24.55 -16.46
C SER A 121 -4.38 -24.95 -16.37
N ALA A 122 -4.71 -26.16 -16.83
CA ALA A 122 -6.07 -26.65 -16.90
C ALA A 122 -6.25 -27.93 -16.09
N ILE A 123 -7.41 -28.06 -15.45
CA ILE A 123 -7.92 -29.33 -14.92
C ILE A 123 -8.74 -30.05 -16.01
N SER A 124 -9.07 -31.31 -15.74
CA SER A 124 -9.98 -32.06 -16.63
C SER A 124 -11.37 -31.45 -16.57
N SER A 125 -12.05 -31.35 -17.72
CA SER A 125 -13.45 -30.90 -17.77
C SER A 125 -14.43 -31.96 -17.27
N ILE A 126 -14.02 -33.23 -17.16
CA ILE A 126 -14.91 -34.37 -16.88
C ILE A 126 -15.73 -34.17 -15.59
N ARG A 127 -15.17 -33.45 -14.62
CA ARG A 127 -15.83 -33.16 -13.34
C ARG A 127 -16.25 -31.71 -13.18
N VAL A 128 -16.11 -30.91 -14.24
CA VAL A 128 -16.58 -29.52 -14.26
C VAL A 128 -17.98 -29.50 -14.84
N GLU A 129 -18.94 -29.16 -13.99
CA GLU A 129 -20.34 -29.02 -14.39
C GLU A 129 -20.58 -27.57 -14.83
N MET A 130 -21.27 -27.38 -15.96
CA MET A 130 -21.59 -26.05 -16.48
C MET A 130 -23.05 -25.94 -16.88
N ARG A 131 -23.67 -24.79 -16.60
CA ARG A 131 -25.04 -24.48 -17.03
C ARG A 131 -25.11 -23.06 -17.54
N TYR A 132 -25.68 -22.93 -18.73
CA TYR A 132 -26.15 -21.65 -19.24
C TYR A 132 -27.51 -21.36 -18.62
N LEU A 133 -27.63 -20.19 -17.98
CA LEU A 133 -28.79 -19.76 -17.22
C LEU A 133 -29.25 -18.38 -17.71
N ARG A 134 -30.56 -18.14 -17.61
CA ARG A 134 -31.16 -16.81 -17.78
C ARG A 134 -31.75 -16.38 -16.45
N ILE A 135 -31.25 -15.28 -15.89
CA ILE A 135 -31.77 -14.70 -14.64
C ILE A 135 -32.55 -13.41 -14.94
N PRO A 136 -33.55 -13.03 -14.11
CA PRO A 136 -34.18 -11.72 -14.24
C PRO A 136 -33.15 -10.61 -14.08
N ARG A 137 -33.36 -9.48 -14.76
CA ARG A 137 -32.48 -8.31 -14.63
C ARG A 137 -32.53 -7.76 -13.20
N VAL A 138 -31.44 -7.88 -12.46
CA VAL A 138 -31.31 -7.44 -11.07
C VAL A 138 -30.13 -6.47 -10.88
N PRO A 139 -30.11 -5.65 -9.82
CA PRO A 139 -28.96 -4.80 -9.51
C PRO A 139 -27.65 -5.59 -9.38
N LYS A 140 -26.52 -5.02 -9.80
CA LYS A 140 -25.21 -5.70 -9.84
C LYS A 140 -24.79 -6.42 -8.55
N LYS A 141 -25.22 -5.91 -7.38
CA LYS A 141 -24.94 -6.54 -6.07
C LYS A 141 -25.75 -7.81 -5.80
N GLN A 142 -26.91 -7.96 -6.44
CA GLN A 142 -27.82 -9.10 -6.27
C GLN A 142 -27.57 -10.21 -7.30
N ILE A 143 -26.86 -9.92 -8.40
CA ILE A 143 -26.53 -10.88 -9.44
C ILE A 143 -25.92 -12.18 -8.86
N PRO A 144 -24.86 -12.17 -8.02
CA PRO A 144 -24.28 -13.42 -7.53
C PRO A 144 -25.28 -14.33 -6.80
N ASN A 145 -26.19 -13.74 -6.01
CA ASN A 145 -27.21 -14.48 -5.30
C ASN A 145 -28.28 -15.05 -6.26
N ALA A 146 -28.73 -14.24 -7.23
CA ALA A 146 -29.69 -14.68 -8.24
C ALA A 146 -29.15 -15.83 -9.10
N VAL A 147 -27.89 -15.74 -9.54
CA VAL A 147 -27.22 -16.80 -10.30
C VAL A 147 -27.08 -18.05 -9.44
N TYR A 148 -26.57 -17.93 -8.21
CA TYR A 148 -26.36 -19.07 -7.32
C TYR A 148 -27.65 -19.87 -7.06
N TRP A 149 -28.76 -19.19 -6.73
CA TRP A 149 -30.03 -19.89 -6.48
C TRP A 149 -30.64 -20.48 -7.74
N THR A 150 -30.46 -19.86 -8.90
CA THR A 150 -30.93 -20.40 -10.18
C THR A 150 -30.13 -21.66 -10.54
N TYR A 151 -28.80 -21.61 -10.40
CA TYR A 151 -27.92 -22.75 -10.64
C TYR A 151 -28.22 -23.92 -9.70
N LYS A 152 -28.42 -23.65 -8.41
CA LYS A 152 -28.71 -24.68 -7.38
C LYS A 152 -30.05 -25.40 -7.60
N LYS A 153 -30.99 -24.81 -8.34
CA LYS A 153 -32.24 -25.48 -8.74
C LYS A 153 -32.02 -26.54 -9.82
N GLU A 154 -31.02 -26.34 -10.68
CA GLU A 154 -30.73 -27.24 -11.80
C GLU A 154 -29.59 -28.22 -11.50
N VAL A 155 -28.66 -27.85 -10.62
CA VAL A 155 -27.46 -28.62 -10.30
C VAL A 155 -27.32 -28.78 -8.79
N SER A 156 -27.24 -30.03 -8.35
CA SER A 156 -26.89 -30.37 -6.97
C SER A 156 -25.38 -30.44 -6.83
N PHE A 157 -24.80 -29.59 -5.98
CA PHE A 157 -23.35 -29.55 -5.69
C PHE A 157 -23.10 -29.21 -4.22
N ASP A 158 -21.90 -29.53 -3.72
CA ASP A 158 -21.50 -29.30 -2.33
C ASP A 158 -20.46 -28.17 -2.27
N GLU A 159 -20.80 -27.02 -1.68
CA GLU A 159 -19.88 -25.86 -1.58
C GLU A 159 -18.57 -26.15 -0.85
N LYS A 160 -18.53 -27.20 0.00
CA LYS A 160 -17.30 -27.62 0.67
C LYS A 160 -16.38 -28.41 -0.25
N LYS A 161 -16.92 -29.08 -1.27
CA LYS A 161 -16.18 -29.91 -2.21
C LYS A 161 -15.98 -29.24 -3.56
N ASP A 162 -16.86 -28.31 -3.92
CA ASP A 162 -16.90 -27.66 -5.22
C ASP A 162 -16.71 -26.15 -5.09
N VAL A 163 -15.98 -25.59 -6.04
CA VAL A 163 -15.91 -24.15 -6.27
C VAL A 163 -17.02 -23.78 -7.23
N PHE A 164 -17.86 -22.82 -6.85
CA PHE A 164 -18.88 -22.24 -7.73
C PHE A 164 -18.46 -20.84 -8.19
N ASP A 165 -18.55 -20.60 -9.48
CA ASP A 165 -18.32 -19.29 -10.08
C ASP A 165 -19.16 -19.12 -11.36
N PHE A 166 -19.21 -17.91 -11.89
CA PHE A 166 -20.03 -17.59 -13.05
C PHE A 166 -19.47 -16.41 -13.86
N GLU A 167 -19.88 -16.33 -15.12
CA GLU A 167 -19.56 -15.24 -16.03
C GLU A 167 -20.82 -14.71 -16.70
N LEU A 168 -20.93 -13.38 -16.78
CA LEU A 168 -22.05 -12.70 -17.42
C LEU A 168 -21.77 -12.60 -18.92
N LEU A 169 -22.73 -13.01 -19.74
CA LEU A 169 -22.61 -13.01 -21.20
C LEU A 169 -23.26 -11.76 -21.82
N GLY A 170 -24.40 -11.31 -21.28
CA GLY A 170 -25.09 -10.11 -21.76
C GLY A 170 -26.52 -9.99 -21.22
N ASP A 171 -27.20 -8.91 -21.62
CA ASP A 171 -28.64 -8.75 -21.37
C ASP A 171 -29.40 -9.13 -22.66
N VAL A 172 -30.48 -9.91 -22.52
CA VAL A 172 -31.37 -10.35 -23.60
C VAL A 172 -32.82 -10.01 -23.24
N VAL A 173 -33.67 -9.79 -24.24
CA VAL A 173 -35.12 -9.65 -24.03
C VAL A 173 -35.79 -10.94 -24.49
N GLU A 174 -36.45 -11.61 -23.56
CA GLU A 174 -37.21 -12.84 -23.82
C GLU A 174 -38.66 -12.61 -23.41
N ASP A 175 -39.59 -12.77 -24.35
CA ASP A 175 -41.02 -12.52 -24.15
C ASP A 175 -41.33 -11.13 -23.53
N GLY A 176 -40.61 -10.10 -23.99
CA GLY A 176 -40.74 -8.72 -23.48
C GLY A 176 -40.13 -8.49 -22.10
N THR A 177 -39.57 -9.52 -21.45
CA THR A 177 -38.93 -9.42 -20.14
C THR A 177 -37.41 -9.36 -20.29
N PRO A 178 -36.73 -8.34 -19.75
CA PRO A 178 -35.28 -8.28 -19.77
C PRO A 178 -34.68 -9.31 -18.81
N LYS A 179 -33.83 -10.17 -19.36
CA LYS A 179 -33.06 -11.18 -18.63
C LYS A 179 -31.57 -10.93 -18.84
N THR A 180 -30.77 -11.47 -17.94
CA THR A 180 -29.31 -11.48 -18.06
C THR A 180 -28.87 -12.92 -18.29
N GLU A 181 -28.09 -13.13 -19.33
CA GLU A 181 -27.51 -14.41 -19.70
C GLU A 181 -26.22 -14.65 -18.93
N VAL A 182 -26.10 -15.85 -18.35
CA VAL A 182 -25.01 -16.19 -17.45
C VAL A 182 -24.55 -17.61 -17.72
N ILE A 183 -23.25 -17.83 -17.84
CA ILE A 183 -22.66 -19.16 -17.77
C ILE A 183 -22.18 -19.40 -16.34
N SER A 184 -22.71 -20.45 -15.71
CA SER A 184 -22.38 -20.84 -14.34
C SER A 184 -21.67 -22.17 -14.34
N TYR A 185 -20.70 -22.35 -13.46
CA TYR A 185 -19.90 -23.56 -13.44
C TYR A 185 -19.43 -23.93 -12.03
N THR A 186 -19.29 -25.24 -11.82
CA THR A 186 -18.71 -25.82 -10.61
C THR A 186 -17.54 -26.74 -10.92
N ALA A 187 -16.46 -26.60 -10.16
CA ALA A 187 -15.25 -27.41 -10.30
C ALA A 187 -14.81 -28.01 -8.96
N PRO A 188 -14.35 -29.28 -8.91
CA PRO A 188 -13.96 -29.91 -7.65
C PRO A 188 -12.74 -29.23 -7.04
N ARG A 189 -12.87 -28.78 -5.79
CA ARG A 189 -11.77 -28.17 -5.00
C ARG A 189 -10.57 -29.09 -4.89
N GLN A 190 -10.79 -30.40 -4.80
CA GLN A 190 -9.71 -31.38 -4.72
C GLN A 190 -8.80 -31.32 -5.96
N GLU A 191 -9.35 -31.27 -7.18
CA GLU A 191 -8.54 -31.19 -8.40
C GLU A 191 -7.78 -29.86 -8.50
N ILE A 192 -8.46 -28.76 -8.12
CA ILE A 192 -7.87 -27.42 -8.10
C ILE A 192 -6.68 -27.36 -7.14
N GLU A 193 -6.86 -27.84 -5.89
CA GLU A 193 -5.80 -27.81 -4.87
C GLU A 193 -4.67 -28.80 -5.17
N GLN A 194 -4.96 -29.96 -5.79
CA GLN A 194 -3.93 -30.89 -6.26
C GLN A 194 -3.03 -30.23 -7.32
N LEU A 195 -3.62 -29.65 -8.37
CA LEU A 195 -2.86 -29.00 -9.44
C LEU A 195 -2.08 -27.79 -8.90
N LYS A 196 -2.73 -26.94 -8.10
CA LYS A 196 -2.09 -25.82 -7.40
C LYS A 196 -0.93 -26.27 -6.50
N GLY A 197 -1.09 -27.39 -5.81
CA GLY A 197 -0.07 -28.00 -4.95
C GLY A 197 1.16 -28.47 -5.72
N ILE A 198 0.97 -29.12 -6.88
CA ILE A 198 2.07 -29.56 -7.77
C ILE A 198 2.91 -28.36 -8.21
N PHE A 199 2.26 -27.32 -8.72
CA PHE A 199 2.95 -26.11 -9.20
C PHE A 199 3.60 -25.32 -8.06
N SER A 200 2.96 -25.21 -6.90
CA SER A 200 3.55 -24.56 -5.72
C SER A 200 4.82 -25.29 -5.25
N LYS A 201 4.82 -26.62 -5.22
CA LYS A 201 6.00 -27.44 -4.88
C LYS A 201 7.12 -27.32 -5.91
N SER A 202 6.79 -27.04 -7.17
CA SER A 202 7.77 -26.77 -8.22
C SER A 202 8.41 -25.38 -8.13
N GLY A 203 7.97 -24.50 -7.22
CA GLY A 203 8.45 -23.12 -7.12
C GLY A 203 7.82 -22.15 -8.13
N PHE A 204 6.89 -22.62 -8.96
CA PHE A 204 6.18 -21.86 -9.99
C PHE A 204 4.67 -21.87 -9.72
N PRO A 205 4.17 -21.08 -8.75
CA PRO A 205 2.75 -21.09 -8.40
C PRO A 205 1.87 -20.61 -9.56
N LEU A 206 0.71 -21.26 -9.73
CA LEU A 206 -0.25 -20.90 -10.76
C LEU A 206 -0.91 -19.55 -10.46
N THR A 207 -1.02 -18.72 -11.49
CA THR A 207 -1.82 -17.49 -11.50
C THR A 207 -3.28 -17.79 -11.83
N GLY A 208 -3.54 -18.85 -12.61
CA GLY A 208 -4.90 -19.32 -12.84
C GLY A 208 -5.02 -20.79 -13.20
N ILE A 209 -6.20 -21.33 -12.88
CA ILE A 209 -6.62 -22.69 -13.23
C ILE A 209 -7.94 -22.60 -13.98
N THR A 210 -8.03 -23.26 -15.13
CA THR A 210 -9.23 -23.26 -15.98
C THR A 210 -9.49 -24.65 -16.58
N ILE A 211 -10.30 -24.75 -17.64
CA ILE A 211 -10.45 -25.95 -18.48
C ILE A 211 -10.08 -25.64 -19.94
N VAL A 212 -9.69 -26.66 -20.69
CA VAL A 212 -9.30 -26.52 -22.11
C VAL A 212 -10.37 -25.82 -22.98
N PRO A 213 -11.69 -26.06 -22.83
CA PRO A 213 -12.69 -25.28 -23.55
C PRO A 213 -12.63 -23.77 -23.32
N PHE A 214 -12.37 -23.31 -22.09
CA PHE A 214 -12.15 -21.88 -21.83
C PHE A 214 -10.80 -21.38 -22.38
N ALA A 215 -9.80 -22.25 -22.47
CA ALA A 215 -8.56 -21.92 -23.19
C ALA A 215 -8.82 -21.70 -24.68
N ILE A 216 -9.62 -22.56 -25.32
CA ILE A 216 -10.06 -22.38 -26.73
C ILE A 216 -10.89 -21.11 -26.89
N GLN A 217 -11.78 -20.81 -25.93
CA GLN A 217 -12.52 -19.54 -25.88
C GLN A 217 -11.60 -18.32 -25.96
N ASN A 218 -10.42 -18.38 -25.32
CA ASN A 218 -9.47 -17.27 -25.38
C ASN A 218 -8.98 -17.03 -26.81
N LEU A 219 -8.73 -18.08 -27.61
CA LEU A 219 -8.33 -17.95 -29.01
C LEU A 219 -9.37 -17.18 -29.83
N LEU A 220 -10.66 -17.45 -29.58
CA LEU A 220 -11.79 -16.77 -30.23
C LEU A 220 -11.94 -15.31 -29.74
N ARG A 221 -11.87 -15.10 -28.42
CA ARG A 221 -12.01 -13.78 -27.79
C ARG A 221 -10.85 -12.85 -28.13
N THR A 222 -9.66 -13.38 -28.34
CA THR A 222 -8.49 -12.60 -28.80
C THR A 222 -8.42 -12.42 -30.30
N GLN A 223 -9.39 -12.94 -31.07
CA GLN A 223 -9.37 -12.87 -32.54
C GLN A 223 -8.15 -13.55 -33.15
N LEU A 224 -7.56 -14.50 -32.42
CA LEU A 224 -6.48 -15.31 -32.99
C LEU A 224 -7.04 -16.32 -33.98
N ILE A 225 -8.27 -16.76 -33.73
CA ILE A 225 -9.07 -17.56 -34.64
C ILE A 225 -10.38 -16.80 -34.86
N GLU A 226 -10.70 -16.52 -36.11
CA GLU A 226 -11.94 -15.85 -36.51
C GLU A 226 -12.74 -16.78 -37.43
N PRO A 227 -13.68 -17.55 -36.86
CA PRO A 227 -14.60 -18.35 -37.66
C PRO A 227 -15.56 -17.44 -38.43
N ASP A 228 -15.92 -17.83 -39.65
CA ASP A 228 -16.95 -17.16 -40.47
C ASP A 228 -18.38 -17.32 -39.92
N GLU A 229 -18.54 -18.20 -38.94
CA GLU A 229 -19.81 -18.58 -38.33
C GLU A 229 -19.88 -18.11 -36.88
N LYS A 230 -21.04 -17.56 -36.47
CA LYS A 230 -21.27 -17.06 -35.11
C LYS A 230 -21.18 -18.17 -34.06
N ASN A 231 -21.70 -19.34 -34.39
CA ASN A 231 -21.81 -20.50 -33.50
C ASN A 231 -21.02 -21.66 -34.06
N ILE A 232 -20.08 -22.17 -33.26
CA ILE A 232 -19.18 -23.24 -33.67
C ILE A 232 -19.22 -24.38 -32.66
N CYS A 233 -19.02 -25.60 -33.13
CA CYS A 233 -18.83 -26.77 -32.30
C CYS A 233 -17.36 -27.19 -32.39
N SER A 234 -16.74 -27.48 -31.26
CA SER A 234 -15.43 -28.10 -31.17
C SER A 234 -15.59 -29.53 -30.64
N LEU A 235 -15.10 -30.49 -31.40
CA LEU A 235 -15.04 -31.90 -31.05
C LEU A 235 -13.58 -32.27 -30.79
N PHE A 236 -13.24 -32.55 -29.53
CA PHE A 236 -11.97 -33.15 -29.16
C PHE A 236 -12.15 -34.65 -29.00
N ILE A 237 -11.34 -35.45 -29.69
CA ILE A 237 -11.35 -36.91 -29.59
C ILE A 237 -10.05 -37.36 -28.93
N GLY A 238 -10.13 -37.69 -27.65
CA GLY A 238 -9.02 -38.20 -26.85
C GLY A 238 -8.90 -39.73 -26.90
N SER A 239 -8.01 -40.28 -26.08
CA SER A 239 -7.82 -41.74 -25.99
C SER A 239 -9.06 -42.44 -25.44
N ASP A 240 -9.51 -42.07 -24.23
CA ASP A 240 -10.60 -42.77 -23.53
C ASP A 240 -11.94 -42.02 -23.52
N TRP A 241 -11.89 -40.73 -23.83
CA TRP A 241 -13.05 -39.84 -23.82
C TRP A 241 -12.93 -38.80 -24.93
N SER A 242 -14.07 -38.23 -25.29
CA SER A 242 -14.20 -37.13 -26.24
C SER A 242 -14.96 -36.00 -25.60
N ARG A 243 -14.80 -34.78 -26.11
CA ARG A 243 -15.51 -33.60 -25.62
C ARG A 243 -16.14 -32.86 -26.77
N ILE A 244 -17.39 -32.46 -26.54
CA ILE A 244 -18.12 -31.52 -27.38
C ILE A 244 -18.19 -30.20 -26.63
N ALA A 245 -17.66 -29.14 -27.22
CA ALA A 245 -17.78 -27.78 -26.72
C ALA A 245 -18.46 -26.91 -27.77
N ILE A 246 -19.52 -26.20 -27.40
CA ILE A 246 -20.21 -25.25 -28.30
C ILE A 246 -19.87 -23.85 -27.84
N PHE A 247 -19.45 -23.04 -28.80
CA PHE A 247 -19.16 -21.63 -28.61
C PHE A 247 -20.17 -20.79 -29.39
N SER A 248 -20.76 -19.81 -28.73
CA SER A 248 -21.66 -18.83 -29.32
C SER A 248 -21.11 -17.43 -29.05
N ASP A 249 -20.96 -16.63 -30.09
CA ASP A 249 -20.38 -15.29 -30.00
C ASP A 249 -19.04 -15.29 -29.22
N ARG A 250 -18.16 -16.25 -29.58
CA ARG A 250 -16.83 -16.45 -28.99
C ARG A 250 -16.83 -16.85 -27.50
N ASN A 251 -17.99 -17.18 -26.93
CA ASN A 251 -18.14 -17.59 -25.55
C ASN A 251 -18.52 -19.07 -25.47
N LEU A 252 -17.92 -19.80 -24.54
CA LEU A 252 -18.28 -21.18 -24.26
C LEU A 252 -19.66 -21.21 -23.58
N VAL A 253 -20.61 -21.88 -24.23
CA VAL A 253 -22.00 -21.97 -23.75
C VAL A 253 -22.38 -23.38 -23.34
N LEU A 254 -21.69 -24.40 -23.87
CA LEU A 254 -21.88 -25.80 -23.53
C LEU A 254 -20.55 -26.54 -23.60
N SER A 255 -20.30 -27.42 -22.64
CA SER A 255 -19.23 -28.42 -22.68
C SER A 255 -19.77 -29.74 -22.17
N ARG A 256 -19.58 -30.80 -22.92
CA ARG A 256 -20.04 -32.15 -22.58
C ARG A 256 -18.97 -33.17 -22.91
N ASP A 257 -18.57 -33.93 -21.90
CA ASP A 257 -17.66 -35.05 -22.08
C ASP A 257 -18.45 -36.35 -22.37
N ILE A 258 -17.92 -37.17 -23.27
CA ILE A 258 -18.47 -38.46 -23.68
C ILE A 258 -17.44 -39.53 -23.34
N LYS A 259 -17.89 -40.62 -22.71
CA LYS A 259 -17.08 -41.82 -22.41
C LYS A 259 -16.85 -42.68 -23.66
N ALA A 260 -16.41 -42.06 -24.74
CA ALA A 260 -16.02 -42.71 -25.99
C ALA A 260 -14.86 -41.93 -26.59
N GLY A 261 -13.78 -42.60 -26.95
CA GLY A 261 -12.58 -42.01 -27.53
C GLY A 261 -11.96 -42.96 -28.56
N MET A 262 -10.69 -42.75 -28.88
CA MET A 262 -9.94 -43.61 -29.79
C MET A 262 -9.89 -45.07 -29.32
N GLN A 263 -9.89 -45.33 -28.02
CA GLN A 263 -9.90 -46.69 -27.47
C GLN A 263 -11.16 -47.46 -27.91
N SER A 264 -12.30 -46.79 -28.09
CA SER A 264 -13.52 -47.42 -28.61
C SER A 264 -13.39 -47.82 -30.09
N LEU A 265 -12.60 -47.08 -30.87
CA LEU A 265 -12.29 -47.43 -32.26
C LEU A 265 -11.28 -48.59 -32.31
N ILE A 266 -10.27 -48.56 -31.44
CA ILE A 266 -9.30 -49.65 -31.30
C ILE A 266 -10.00 -50.95 -30.88
N GLU A 267 -11.00 -50.87 -29.99
CA GLU A 267 -11.79 -52.03 -29.58
C GLU A 267 -12.49 -52.70 -30.76
N THR A 268 -13.11 -51.93 -31.66
CA THR A 268 -13.77 -52.50 -32.85
C THR A 268 -12.78 -53.23 -33.79
N ILE A 269 -11.53 -52.79 -33.85
CA ILE A 269 -10.48 -53.50 -34.59
C ILE A 269 -10.09 -54.79 -33.85
N ARG A 270 -9.98 -54.74 -32.52
CA ARG A 270 -9.64 -55.90 -31.70
C ARG A 270 -10.70 -56.99 -31.81
N GLU A 271 -11.98 -56.62 -31.66
CA GLU A 271 -13.11 -57.53 -31.81
C GLU A 271 -13.08 -58.24 -33.18
N ALA A 272 -12.85 -57.50 -34.27
CA ALA A 272 -12.75 -58.07 -35.60
C ALA A 272 -11.53 -58.99 -35.80
N MET A 273 -10.41 -58.70 -35.13
CA MET A 273 -9.23 -59.56 -35.13
C MET A 273 -9.50 -60.87 -34.37
N ASP A 274 -10.13 -60.78 -33.21
CA ASP A 274 -10.48 -61.93 -32.37
C ASP A 274 -11.48 -62.84 -33.11
N GLU A 275 -12.48 -62.28 -33.79
CA GLU A 275 -13.41 -63.01 -34.65
C GLU A 275 -12.70 -63.74 -35.80
N LYS A 276 -11.76 -63.06 -36.49
CA LYS A 276 -10.99 -63.66 -37.58
C LYS A 276 -10.08 -64.78 -37.08
N GLN A 277 -9.50 -64.63 -35.90
CA GLN A 277 -8.64 -65.64 -35.29
C GLN A 277 -9.44 -66.84 -34.79
N ALA A 278 -10.64 -66.63 -34.25
CA ALA A 278 -11.58 -67.68 -33.89
C ALA A 278 -12.09 -68.44 -35.14
N ALA A 279 -12.38 -67.75 -36.23
CA ALA A 279 -12.76 -68.39 -37.49
C ALA A 279 -11.63 -69.24 -38.08
N LEU A 280 -10.38 -68.77 -38.00
CA LEU A 280 -9.20 -69.52 -38.44
C LEU A 280 -8.96 -70.78 -37.59
N SER A 281 -9.14 -70.69 -36.27
CA SER A 281 -8.97 -71.85 -35.38
C SER A 281 -10.07 -72.89 -35.58
N MET A 282 -11.31 -72.48 -35.87
CA MET A 282 -12.40 -73.39 -36.24
C MET A 282 -12.18 -74.08 -37.59
N GLN A 283 -11.59 -73.40 -38.58
CA GLN A 283 -11.25 -73.99 -39.88
C GLN A 283 -10.09 -75.00 -39.81
N LEU A 284 -9.22 -74.90 -38.78
CA LEU A 284 -8.12 -75.84 -38.57
C LEU A 284 -8.53 -77.08 -37.76
N THR A 285 -9.69 -77.08 -37.10
CA THR A 285 -10.19 -78.22 -36.32
C THR A 285 -10.98 -79.26 -37.12
N ASP A 286 -11.27 -79.02 -38.41
CA ASP A 286 -11.99 -79.96 -39.28
C ASP A 286 -11.07 -80.98 -40.01
N THR A 287 -9.75 -80.96 -39.78
CA THR A 287 -8.82 -81.88 -40.48
C THR A 287 -7.94 -82.75 -39.57
N ASP A 288 -8.04 -82.66 -38.25
CA ASP A 288 -7.56 -83.77 -37.41
C ASP A 288 -8.22 -83.73 -36.03
N GLY A 289 -8.94 -84.81 -35.71
CA GLY A 289 -9.62 -84.94 -34.43
C GLY A 289 -8.61 -85.26 -33.35
N SER A 290 -8.28 -84.30 -32.48
CA SER A 290 -8.10 -84.58 -31.04
C SER A 290 -7.84 -83.34 -30.17
N LYS A 291 -8.59 -83.35 -29.07
CA LYS A 291 -8.33 -82.75 -27.74
C LYS A 291 -8.46 -81.23 -27.58
N SER A 292 -9.65 -80.91 -27.05
CA SER A 292 -9.90 -79.88 -26.03
C SER A 292 -8.74 -79.70 -25.04
N LEU A 293 -8.29 -78.45 -24.90
CA LEU A 293 -7.81 -77.93 -23.62
C LEU A 293 -8.34 -76.51 -23.45
N GLU A 294 -9.17 -76.33 -22.43
CA GLU A 294 -9.51 -75.02 -21.89
C GLU A 294 -8.22 -74.37 -21.35
N THR A 295 -7.92 -73.16 -21.81
CA THR A 295 -6.98 -72.28 -21.10
C THR A 295 -7.68 -70.99 -20.74
N SER A 296 -8.11 -71.00 -19.49
CA SER A 296 -8.44 -69.85 -18.65
C SER A 296 -7.44 -68.70 -18.84
N GLY A 297 -8.00 -67.48 -18.82
CA GLY A 297 -7.33 -66.23 -19.08
C GLY A 297 -6.04 -66.04 -18.29
N LYS A 298 -5.03 -65.58 -19.00
CA LYS A 298 -3.94 -64.79 -18.45
C LYS A 298 -3.86 -63.51 -19.25
N GLU A 299 -4.36 -62.43 -18.65
CA GLU A 299 -3.92 -61.08 -18.97
C GLU A 299 -2.39 -61.08 -18.96
N SER A 300 -1.79 -60.92 -20.15
CA SER A 300 -0.37 -60.68 -20.28
C SER A 300 -0.11 -59.17 -20.24
N PRO A 301 0.91 -58.72 -19.49
CA PRO A 301 1.15 -57.31 -19.23
C PRO A 301 1.78 -56.61 -20.43
N ILE A 302 1.22 -55.44 -20.76
CA ILE A 302 1.85 -54.27 -21.40
C ILE A 302 3.10 -54.61 -22.24
N THR A 303 2.93 -55.05 -23.49
CA THR A 303 3.84 -54.73 -24.61
C THR A 303 3.11 -55.02 -25.92
N THR A 304 2.71 -53.93 -26.59
CA THR A 304 2.25 -53.84 -27.99
C THR A 304 0.96 -54.59 -28.34
N ASP A 305 -0.17 -54.04 -27.90
CA ASP A 305 -1.51 -54.35 -28.42
C ASP A 305 -1.52 -54.18 -29.97
N PRO A 306 -1.70 -55.28 -30.74
CA PRO A 306 -1.60 -55.22 -32.20
C PRO A 306 -2.72 -54.40 -32.84
N ALA A 307 -3.93 -54.39 -32.25
CA ALA A 307 -5.04 -53.56 -32.72
C ALA A 307 -4.71 -52.07 -32.58
N ARG A 308 -4.09 -51.69 -31.47
CA ARG A 308 -3.62 -50.32 -31.23
C ARG A 308 -2.57 -49.90 -32.27
N LYS A 309 -1.61 -50.77 -32.57
CA LYS A 309 -0.59 -50.49 -33.59
C LYS A 309 -1.22 -50.27 -34.96
N ILE A 310 -2.11 -51.17 -35.40
CA ILE A 310 -2.84 -51.06 -36.67
C ILE A 310 -3.60 -49.74 -36.76
N PHE A 311 -4.30 -49.36 -35.69
CA PHE A 311 -5.07 -48.11 -35.65
C PHE A 311 -4.20 -46.85 -35.77
N PHE A 312 -3.08 -46.78 -35.03
CA PHE A 312 -2.19 -45.64 -35.10
C PHE A 312 -1.41 -45.56 -36.42
N ASP A 313 -1.08 -46.70 -37.03
CA ASP A 313 -0.49 -46.75 -38.36
C ASP A 313 -1.51 -46.25 -39.41
N PHE A 314 -2.78 -46.63 -39.28
CA PHE A 314 -3.89 -46.13 -40.10
C PHE A 314 -4.09 -44.61 -39.98
N ILE A 315 -4.09 -44.04 -38.76
CA ILE A 315 -4.19 -42.58 -38.60
C ILE A 315 -3.01 -41.86 -39.28
N LYS A 316 -1.80 -42.44 -39.21
CA LYS A 316 -0.58 -41.84 -39.78
C LYS A 316 -0.51 -41.97 -41.29
N SER A 317 -1.00 -43.05 -41.90
CA SER A 317 -0.87 -43.31 -43.35
C SER A 317 -1.50 -42.22 -44.22
N SER A 318 -2.58 -41.60 -43.74
CA SER A 318 -3.27 -40.48 -44.40
C SER A 318 -2.44 -39.20 -44.58
N SER A 319 -1.29 -39.06 -43.90
CA SER A 319 -0.38 -37.92 -44.07
C SER A 319 0.50 -38.01 -45.34
N SER A 320 0.43 -39.13 -46.07
CA SER A 320 1.36 -39.47 -47.16
C SER A 320 0.76 -39.37 -48.57
N HIS A 321 -0.54 -39.12 -48.71
CA HIS A 321 -1.23 -39.15 -50.00
C HIS A 321 -1.84 -37.79 -50.35
N GLU A 322 -1.08 -36.94 -51.01
CA GLU A 322 -1.57 -35.72 -51.68
C GLU A 322 -2.22 -35.99 -53.05
N ASN A 323 -2.19 -37.24 -53.54
CA ASN A 323 -2.83 -37.62 -54.81
C ASN A 323 -4.09 -38.47 -54.58
N GLU A 324 -5.22 -37.92 -55.02
CA GLU A 324 -6.49 -38.56 -55.40
C GLU A 324 -6.98 -39.75 -54.57
N GLY A 325 -7.88 -39.48 -53.62
CA GLY A 325 -9.22 -40.10 -53.47
C GLY A 325 -9.39 -41.62 -53.32
N ALA A 326 -8.35 -42.42 -53.41
CA ALA A 326 -8.41 -43.87 -53.35
C ALA A 326 -7.71 -44.36 -52.10
N PHE A 327 -8.48 -44.60 -51.03
CA PHE A 327 -8.04 -45.45 -49.93
C PHE A 327 -7.44 -46.74 -50.48
N ASP A 328 -6.28 -47.15 -49.97
CA ASP A 328 -5.76 -48.51 -50.21
C ASP A 328 -6.81 -49.53 -49.74
N SER A 329 -6.85 -50.72 -50.36
CA SER A 329 -7.82 -51.77 -50.01
C SER A 329 -7.82 -52.09 -48.52
N LYS A 330 -6.64 -52.01 -47.88
CA LYS A 330 -6.47 -52.19 -46.42
C LYS A 330 -7.02 -51.02 -45.61
N GLU A 331 -6.84 -49.78 -46.06
CA GLU A 331 -7.38 -48.60 -45.37
C GLU A 331 -8.91 -48.58 -45.43
N LYS A 332 -9.52 -48.99 -46.55
CA LYS A 332 -10.98 -49.15 -46.66
C LYS A 332 -11.51 -50.18 -45.67
N GLU A 333 -10.79 -51.30 -45.52
CA GLU A 333 -11.16 -52.37 -44.59
C GLU A 333 -11.10 -51.86 -43.15
N ILE A 334 -9.99 -51.22 -42.73
CA ILE A 334 -9.84 -50.65 -41.38
C ILE A 334 -10.89 -49.56 -41.13
N PHE A 335 -11.12 -48.67 -42.10
CA PHE A 335 -12.15 -47.63 -41.99
C PHE A 335 -13.54 -48.23 -41.77
N LYS A 336 -13.88 -49.30 -42.50
CA LYS A 336 -15.15 -50.03 -42.33
C LYS A 336 -15.29 -50.65 -40.94
N LEU A 337 -14.18 -51.14 -40.36
CA LEU A 337 -14.17 -51.69 -39.00
C LEU A 337 -14.43 -50.62 -37.94
N VAL A 338 -13.84 -49.43 -38.07
CA VAL A 338 -14.00 -48.36 -37.07
C VAL A 338 -15.28 -47.54 -37.24
N CYS A 339 -15.93 -47.61 -38.41
CA CYS A 339 -17.13 -46.84 -38.75
C CYS A 339 -18.27 -46.96 -37.71
N PRO A 340 -18.63 -48.15 -37.19
CA PRO A 340 -19.70 -48.27 -36.20
C PRO A 340 -19.42 -47.51 -34.89
N ALA A 341 -18.18 -47.53 -34.42
CA ALA A 341 -17.78 -46.77 -33.23
C ALA A 341 -17.72 -45.26 -33.51
N LEU A 342 -17.31 -44.88 -34.73
CA LEU A 342 -17.33 -43.49 -35.19
C LEU A 342 -18.77 -42.93 -35.28
N GLU A 343 -19.70 -43.67 -35.87
CA GLU A 343 -21.13 -43.31 -35.98
C GLU A 343 -21.78 -43.12 -34.61
N ARG A 344 -21.44 -43.99 -33.63
CA ARG A 344 -21.89 -43.82 -32.24
C ARG A 344 -21.42 -42.50 -31.66
N LEU A 345 -20.18 -42.10 -31.93
CA LEU A 345 -19.64 -40.80 -31.49
C LEU A 345 -20.34 -39.65 -32.20
N VAL A 346 -20.48 -39.70 -33.53
CA VAL A 346 -21.16 -38.68 -34.34
C VAL A 346 -22.59 -38.46 -33.85
N ARG A 347 -23.35 -39.52 -33.56
CA ARG A 347 -24.70 -39.43 -33.00
C ARG A 347 -24.76 -38.70 -31.65
N GLN A 348 -23.72 -38.79 -30.83
CA GLN A 348 -23.65 -38.02 -29.58
C GLN A 348 -23.38 -36.53 -29.84
N VAL A 349 -22.62 -36.22 -30.88
CA VAL A 349 -22.39 -34.83 -31.35
C VAL A 349 -23.68 -34.23 -31.85
N GLU A 350 -24.37 -34.91 -32.76
CA GLU A 350 -25.66 -34.53 -33.32
C GLU A 350 -26.69 -34.21 -32.21
N ARG A 351 -26.91 -35.16 -31.29
CA ARG A 351 -27.82 -34.97 -30.13
C ARG A 351 -27.46 -33.78 -29.26
N THR A 352 -26.17 -33.46 -29.14
CA THR A 352 -25.71 -32.33 -28.33
C THR A 352 -25.94 -31.00 -29.06
N ILE A 353 -25.75 -30.98 -30.38
CA ILE A 353 -26.08 -29.83 -31.24
C ILE A 353 -27.60 -29.58 -31.26
N GLU A 354 -28.42 -30.63 -31.37
CA GLU A 354 -29.89 -30.53 -31.29
C GLU A 354 -30.33 -29.95 -29.94
N HIS A 355 -29.79 -30.48 -28.84
CA HIS A 355 -30.09 -29.98 -27.49
C HIS A 355 -29.67 -28.51 -27.31
N TYR A 356 -28.56 -28.09 -27.94
CA TYR A 356 -28.16 -26.69 -27.99
C TYR A 356 -29.19 -25.85 -28.77
N SER A 357 -29.51 -26.22 -30.01
CA SER A 357 -30.47 -25.49 -30.84
C SER A 357 -31.81 -25.26 -30.11
N LEU A 358 -32.35 -26.31 -29.46
CA LEU A 358 -33.59 -26.22 -28.69
C LEU A 358 -33.53 -25.26 -27.49
N LYS A 359 -32.37 -25.17 -26.81
CA LYS A 359 -32.21 -24.32 -25.62
C LYS A 359 -31.82 -22.87 -25.95
N PHE A 360 -31.19 -22.65 -27.11
CA PHE A 360 -30.63 -21.37 -27.51
C PHE A 360 -31.41 -20.74 -28.67
N GLY A 361 -32.75 -20.79 -28.62
CA GLY A 361 -33.61 -20.05 -29.56
C GLY A 361 -33.51 -20.51 -31.02
N ASN A 362 -33.29 -21.81 -31.26
CA ASN A 362 -33.08 -22.41 -32.58
C ASN A 362 -31.88 -21.84 -33.35
N GLU A 363 -30.88 -21.30 -32.65
CA GLU A 363 -29.63 -20.95 -33.31
C GLU A 363 -28.88 -22.22 -33.77
N ARG A 364 -28.53 -22.27 -35.06
CA ARG A 364 -27.76 -23.38 -35.63
C ARG A 364 -26.27 -23.24 -35.33
N VAL A 365 -25.59 -24.37 -35.23
CA VAL A 365 -24.12 -24.45 -35.31
C VAL A 365 -23.73 -24.41 -36.79
N GLY A 366 -22.82 -23.52 -37.16
CA GLY A 366 -22.42 -23.32 -38.55
C GLY A 366 -21.13 -24.03 -38.96
N LYS A 367 -20.25 -24.35 -38.01
CA LYS A 367 -18.93 -24.94 -38.28
C LYS A 367 -18.50 -25.92 -37.20
N LEU A 368 -17.82 -26.99 -37.60
CA LEU A 368 -17.24 -28.02 -36.73
C LEU A 368 -15.71 -27.93 -36.74
N TYR A 369 -15.11 -27.85 -35.56
CA TYR A 369 -13.67 -27.94 -35.37
C TYR A 369 -13.30 -29.27 -34.75
N ILE A 370 -12.46 -30.07 -35.39
CA ILE A 370 -12.02 -31.37 -34.85
C ILE A 370 -10.59 -31.26 -34.32
N SER A 371 -10.37 -31.82 -33.13
CA SER A 371 -9.08 -31.83 -32.43
C SER A 371 -8.81 -33.21 -31.80
N GLY A 372 -7.57 -33.46 -31.39
CA GLY A 372 -7.02 -34.75 -30.99
C GLY A 372 -6.25 -35.44 -32.11
N GLN A 373 -5.49 -36.50 -31.78
CA GLN A 373 -4.59 -37.18 -32.72
C GLN A 373 -5.30 -37.73 -33.97
N ILE A 374 -6.61 -38.01 -33.87
CA ILE A 374 -7.42 -38.49 -35.00
C ILE A 374 -7.71 -37.42 -36.06
N SER A 375 -7.56 -36.13 -35.72
CA SER A 375 -7.84 -35.01 -36.63
C SER A 375 -6.87 -34.95 -37.81
N THR A 376 -5.72 -35.63 -37.74
CA THR A 376 -4.77 -35.73 -38.86
C THR A 376 -5.30 -36.59 -40.00
N HIS A 377 -6.29 -37.46 -39.75
CA HIS A 377 -6.82 -38.38 -40.75
C HIS A 377 -8.01 -37.79 -41.51
N LYS A 378 -7.75 -37.25 -42.71
CA LYS A 378 -8.75 -36.58 -43.58
C LYS A 378 -10.04 -37.38 -43.76
N GLY A 379 -9.96 -38.68 -44.07
CA GLY A 379 -11.16 -39.50 -44.32
C GLY A 379 -12.10 -39.66 -43.10
N ILE A 380 -11.58 -39.57 -41.87
CA ILE A 380 -12.40 -39.64 -40.65
C ILE A 380 -13.06 -38.27 -40.42
N VAL A 381 -12.27 -37.21 -40.56
CA VAL A 381 -12.71 -35.81 -40.43
C VAL A 381 -13.82 -35.50 -41.43
N GLU A 382 -13.64 -35.86 -42.70
CA GLU A 382 -14.64 -35.69 -43.77
C GLU A 382 -15.89 -36.53 -43.51
N HIS A 383 -15.75 -37.77 -43.05
CA HIS A 383 -16.90 -38.61 -42.72
C HIS A 383 -17.75 -38.01 -41.60
N ILE A 384 -17.11 -37.53 -40.52
CA ILE A 384 -17.81 -36.83 -39.43
C ILE A 384 -18.54 -35.59 -39.96
N GLY A 385 -17.87 -34.79 -40.78
CA GLY A 385 -18.44 -33.59 -41.39
C GLY A 385 -19.67 -33.86 -42.25
N ASN A 386 -19.55 -34.85 -43.13
CA ASN A 386 -20.62 -35.25 -44.04
C ASN A 386 -21.84 -35.80 -43.29
N GLN A 387 -21.64 -36.60 -42.24
CA GLN A 387 -22.76 -37.12 -41.44
C GLN A 387 -23.48 -36.00 -40.67
N LEU A 388 -22.75 -35.00 -40.17
CA LEU A 388 -23.34 -33.87 -39.44
C LEU A 388 -23.87 -32.76 -40.37
N GLY A 389 -23.54 -32.80 -41.66
CA GLY A 389 -23.88 -31.74 -42.61
C GLY A 389 -23.19 -30.40 -42.29
N LEU A 390 -22.00 -30.44 -41.68
CA LEU A 390 -21.27 -29.25 -41.23
C LEU A 390 -19.89 -29.14 -41.90
N PRO A 391 -19.45 -27.93 -42.28
CA PRO A 391 -18.09 -27.70 -42.72
C PRO A 391 -17.13 -27.98 -41.55
N VAL A 392 -16.07 -28.74 -41.84
CA VAL A 392 -15.08 -29.16 -40.84
C VAL A 392 -13.77 -28.43 -41.04
N ASP A 393 -13.15 -28.03 -39.95
CA ASP A 393 -11.86 -27.35 -39.93
C ASP A 393 -11.07 -27.76 -38.68
N THR A 394 -9.82 -27.29 -38.58
CA THR A 394 -8.97 -27.49 -37.40
C THR A 394 -8.59 -26.13 -36.80
N ILE A 395 -8.40 -26.09 -35.48
CA ILE A 395 -8.00 -24.86 -34.79
C ILE A 395 -6.47 -24.76 -34.86
N ASP A 396 -5.95 -23.82 -35.64
CA ASP A 396 -4.50 -23.62 -35.77
C ASP A 396 -4.10 -22.15 -35.49
N PRO A 397 -3.72 -21.82 -34.24
CA PRO A 397 -3.28 -20.48 -33.88
C PRO A 397 -1.88 -20.14 -34.42
N PHE A 398 -1.17 -21.12 -34.99
CA PHE A 398 0.18 -20.99 -35.52
C PHE A 398 0.22 -20.99 -37.06
N ALA A 399 -0.94 -20.75 -37.70
CA ALA A 399 -1.02 -20.63 -39.15
C ALA A 399 -0.07 -19.55 -39.70
N SER A 400 0.55 -19.83 -40.85
CA SER A 400 1.49 -18.92 -41.51
C SER A 400 0.84 -17.57 -41.80
N GLY A 401 1.50 -16.48 -41.39
CA GLY A 401 0.98 -15.11 -41.55
C GLY A 401 0.17 -14.59 -40.34
N SER A 402 -0.06 -15.43 -39.31
CA SER A 402 -0.64 -14.98 -38.05
C SER A 402 0.25 -13.93 -37.37
N SER A 403 -0.32 -12.79 -36.99
CA SER A 403 0.37 -11.75 -36.21
C SER A 403 0.87 -12.27 -34.86
N PHE A 404 0.34 -13.39 -34.40
CA PHE A 404 0.75 -14.07 -33.17
C PHE A 404 2.17 -14.62 -33.23
N LEU A 405 2.64 -15.15 -34.37
CA LEU A 405 3.94 -15.82 -34.44
C LEU A 405 5.11 -14.87 -34.15
N GLY A 406 4.97 -13.57 -34.42
CA GLY A 406 6.02 -12.59 -34.17
C GLY A 406 7.31 -12.96 -34.94
N GLU A 407 8.39 -13.20 -34.21
CA GLU A 407 9.69 -13.64 -34.76
C GLU A 407 9.92 -15.17 -34.63
N VAL A 408 8.97 -15.89 -34.02
CA VAL A 408 9.10 -17.32 -33.73
C VAL A 408 8.59 -18.13 -34.93
N SER A 409 9.38 -19.11 -35.39
CA SER A 409 8.93 -20.04 -36.42
C SER A 409 7.77 -20.90 -35.93
N PRO A 410 6.73 -21.15 -36.75
CA PRO A 410 5.63 -22.02 -36.34
C PRO A 410 6.12 -23.46 -36.09
N PRO A 411 5.45 -24.24 -35.22
CA PRO A 411 5.72 -25.67 -35.08
C PRO A 411 5.65 -26.38 -36.44
N PRO A 412 6.60 -27.28 -36.75
CA PRO A 412 6.85 -27.74 -38.12
C PRO A 412 5.75 -28.62 -38.68
N SER A 413 5.11 -29.45 -37.85
CA SER A 413 4.04 -30.36 -38.27
C SER A 413 2.67 -29.87 -37.83
N ALA A 414 1.63 -30.19 -38.61
CA ALA A 414 0.24 -29.90 -38.24
C ALA A 414 -0.14 -30.56 -36.91
N ALA A 415 0.36 -31.78 -36.66
CA ALA A 415 0.19 -32.48 -35.38
C ALA A 415 0.81 -31.72 -34.20
N ALA A 416 2.01 -31.14 -34.36
CA ALA A 416 2.63 -30.34 -33.31
C ALA A 416 1.87 -29.03 -33.05
N ARG A 417 1.34 -28.39 -34.11
CA ARG A 417 0.50 -27.18 -33.97
C ARG A 417 -0.79 -27.47 -33.21
N GLU A 418 -1.49 -28.54 -33.58
CA GLU A 418 -2.72 -29.01 -32.91
C GLU A 418 -2.47 -29.32 -31.44
N ALA A 419 -1.40 -30.08 -31.16
CA ALA A 419 -1.03 -30.49 -29.81
C ALA A 419 -0.79 -29.29 -28.87
N LEU A 420 -0.31 -28.15 -29.40
CA LEU A 420 -0.03 -26.93 -28.64
C LEU A 420 -1.25 -26.00 -28.46
N VAL A 421 -2.39 -26.26 -29.11
CA VAL A 421 -3.59 -25.42 -29.05
C VAL A 421 -4.07 -25.17 -27.61
N PRO A 422 -4.19 -26.19 -26.73
CA PRO A 422 -4.60 -25.96 -25.34
C PRO A 422 -3.63 -25.04 -24.58
N ALA A 423 -2.32 -25.28 -24.74
CA ALA A 423 -1.29 -24.46 -24.11
C ALA A 423 -1.30 -23.02 -24.64
N ALA A 424 -1.50 -22.81 -25.95
CA ALA A 424 -1.65 -21.49 -26.54
C ALA A 424 -2.88 -20.74 -26.00
N GLY A 425 -4.03 -21.42 -25.93
CA GLY A 425 -5.24 -20.85 -25.34
C GLY A 425 -5.06 -20.48 -23.86
N MET A 426 -4.32 -21.29 -23.10
CA MET A 426 -3.99 -20.99 -21.70
C MET A 426 -3.01 -19.82 -21.57
N ALA A 427 -2.03 -19.71 -22.48
CA ALA A 427 -1.09 -18.60 -22.49
C ALA A 427 -1.75 -17.24 -22.80
N LEU A 428 -2.95 -17.25 -23.41
CA LEU A 428 -3.76 -16.05 -23.64
C LEU A 428 -4.70 -15.71 -22.48
N SER A 429 -4.66 -16.48 -21.38
CA SER A 429 -5.57 -16.33 -20.26
C SER A 429 -5.26 -15.12 -19.39
N ASN A 430 -6.31 -14.54 -18.83
CA ASN A 430 -6.20 -13.59 -17.73
C ASN A 430 -7.53 -13.54 -16.94
N ASN A 431 -7.51 -12.89 -15.76
CA ASN A 431 -8.69 -12.82 -14.88
C ASN A 431 -9.86 -11.99 -15.43
N SER A 432 -9.69 -11.25 -16.53
CA SER A 432 -10.78 -10.48 -17.16
C SER A 432 -11.51 -11.24 -18.26
N ARG A 433 -10.86 -12.18 -18.95
CA ARG A 433 -11.44 -12.94 -20.08
C ARG A 433 -11.55 -14.45 -19.85
N THR A 434 -10.92 -14.99 -18.81
CA THR A 434 -10.88 -16.44 -18.58
C THR A 434 -11.43 -16.75 -17.20
N PRO A 435 -12.42 -17.65 -17.10
CA PRO A 435 -12.80 -18.28 -15.84
C PRO A 435 -11.59 -18.86 -15.10
N ASN A 436 -11.39 -18.42 -13.86
CA ASN A 436 -10.27 -18.82 -13.02
C ASN A 436 -10.77 -19.47 -11.73
N PHE A 437 -10.59 -20.78 -11.59
CA PHE A 437 -11.10 -21.54 -10.46
C PHE A 437 -10.36 -21.28 -9.14
N ILE A 438 -9.20 -20.62 -9.17
CA ILE A 438 -8.52 -20.14 -7.95
C ILE A 438 -8.79 -18.67 -7.65
N PHE A 439 -9.53 -17.96 -8.54
CA PHE A 439 -9.87 -16.56 -8.38
C PHE A 439 -11.32 -16.29 -8.82
N THR A 440 -12.24 -16.58 -7.90
CA THR A 440 -13.69 -16.58 -8.14
C THR A 440 -14.32 -15.19 -8.00
N TYR A 441 -15.63 -15.07 -8.27
CA TYR A 441 -16.39 -13.85 -7.97
C TYR A 441 -16.24 -13.36 -6.52
N LYS A 442 -16.11 -14.28 -5.54
CA LYS A 442 -15.91 -13.93 -4.12
C LYS A 442 -14.56 -13.24 -3.92
N ASP A 443 -13.51 -13.70 -4.60
CA ASP A 443 -12.17 -13.13 -4.52
C ASP A 443 -12.09 -11.78 -5.23
N LYS A 444 -12.76 -11.66 -6.38
CA LYS A 444 -12.97 -10.39 -7.09
C LYS A 444 -13.66 -9.35 -6.19
N GLU A 445 -14.67 -9.75 -5.41
CA GLU A 445 -15.38 -8.86 -4.49
C GLU A 445 -14.52 -8.46 -3.28
N LYS A 446 -13.76 -9.39 -2.71
CA LYS A 446 -12.79 -9.10 -1.63
C LYS A 446 -11.73 -8.11 -2.08
N LEU A 447 -11.12 -8.31 -3.25
CA LEU A 447 -10.12 -7.37 -3.78
C LEU A 447 -10.70 -5.97 -4.02
N LYS A 448 -11.93 -5.87 -4.55
CA LYS A 448 -12.62 -4.58 -4.70
C LYS A 448 -12.87 -3.90 -3.36
N THR A 449 -13.24 -4.68 -2.35
CA THR A 449 -13.47 -4.18 -0.99
C THR A 449 -12.17 -3.67 -0.36
N VAL A 450 -11.09 -4.47 -0.40
CA VAL A 450 -9.77 -4.09 0.10
C VAL A 450 -9.22 -2.87 -0.64
N SER A 451 -9.32 -2.84 -1.98
CA SER A 451 -8.90 -1.69 -2.79
C SER A 451 -9.65 -0.41 -2.41
N ARG A 452 -10.96 -0.51 -2.19
CA ARG A 452 -11.78 0.64 -1.75
C ARG A 452 -11.38 1.12 -0.36
N ILE A 453 -11.13 0.20 0.58
CA ILE A 453 -10.64 0.53 1.93
C ILE A 453 -9.28 1.22 1.84
N ASN A 454 -8.33 0.64 1.11
CA ASN A 454 -6.99 1.21 0.94
C ASN A 454 -7.04 2.60 0.31
N ARG A 455 -7.89 2.82 -0.71
CA ARG A 455 -8.09 4.14 -1.32
C ARG A 455 -8.65 5.15 -0.30
N THR A 456 -9.57 4.72 0.54
CA THR A 456 -10.17 5.57 1.58
C THR A 456 -9.14 5.93 2.64
N LEU A 457 -8.36 4.95 3.12
CA LEU A 457 -7.26 5.18 4.06
C LEU A 457 -6.20 6.13 3.50
N PHE A 458 -5.84 5.97 2.22
CA PHE A 458 -4.90 6.86 1.55
C PHE A 458 -5.42 8.30 1.49
N MET A 459 -6.71 8.50 1.18
CA MET A 459 -7.33 9.83 1.19
C MET A 459 -7.35 10.45 2.59
N VAL A 460 -7.70 9.68 3.63
CA VAL A 460 -7.69 10.16 5.01
C VAL A 460 -6.26 10.53 5.44
N PHE A 461 -5.28 9.70 5.09
CA PHE A 461 -3.86 9.97 5.36
C PHE A 461 -3.39 11.28 4.69
N LEU A 462 -3.78 11.53 3.43
CA LEU A 462 -3.47 12.79 2.75
C LEU A 462 -4.10 14.01 3.45
N VAL A 463 -5.35 13.89 3.91
CA VAL A 463 -6.01 14.96 4.68
C VAL A 463 -5.27 15.22 5.99
N CYS A 464 -4.90 14.18 6.74
CA CYS A 464 -4.12 14.33 7.97
C CYS A 464 -2.77 15.00 7.72
N ILE A 465 -2.04 14.59 6.68
CA ILE A 465 -0.77 15.24 6.30
C ILE A 465 -1.01 16.72 5.98
N SER A 466 -2.04 17.06 5.20
CA SER A 466 -2.35 18.45 4.85
C SER A 466 -2.68 19.29 6.08
N LEU A 467 -3.40 18.71 7.06
CA LEU A 467 -3.71 19.37 8.33
C LEU A 467 -2.44 19.61 9.15
N CYS A 468 -1.57 18.61 9.27
CA CYS A 468 -0.29 18.73 9.97
C CYS A 468 0.60 19.81 9.35
N ILE A 469 0.68 19.85 8.01
CA ILE A 469 1.42 20.90 7.28
C ILE A 469 0.80 22.27 7.57
N GLY A 470 -0.53 22.39 7.54
CA GLY A 470 -1.24 23.63 7.86
C GLY A 470 -0.97 24.11 9.29
N VAL A 471 -1.01 23.22 10.28
CA VAL A 471 -0.69 23.54 11.68
C VAL A 471 0.77 23.95 11.84
N ALA A 472 1.72 23.23 11.21
CA ALA A 472 3.14 23.58 11.26
C ALA A 472 3.41 24.96 10.65
N PHE A 473 2.76 25.28 9.52
CA PHE A 473 2.86 26.58 8.89
C PHE A 473 2.29 27.69 9.79
N TRP A 474 1.13 27.44 10.42
CA TRP A 474 0.53 28.40 11.35
C TRP A 474 1.40 28.64 12.59
N GLN A 475 1.95 27.58 13.18
CA GLN A 475 2.89 27.67 14.30
C GLN A 475 4.15 28.45 13.93
N SER A 476 4.74 28.18 12.77
CA SER A 476 5.90 28.94 12.27
C SER A 476 5.58 30.43 12.19
N HIS A 477 4.43 30.78 11.61
CA HIS A 477 4.02 32.18 11.50
C HIS A 477 3.76 32.84 12.85
N LEU A 478 3.21 32.11 13.82
CA LEU A 478 3.02 32.61 15.19
C LEU A 478 4.36 32.86 15.90
N VAL A 479 5.31 31.95 15.74
CA VAL A 479 6.67 32.09 16.29
C VAL A 479 7.37 33.30 15.68
N ASP A 480 7.27 33.51 14.37
CA ASP A 480 7.87 34.65 13.69
C ASP A 480 7.28 35.98 14.20
N ARG A 481 5.97 36.05 14.41
CA ARG A 481 5.32 37.22 15.03
C ARG A 481 5.81 37.47 16.45
N LYS A 482 5.91 36.44 17.29
CA LYS A 482 6.42 36.57 18.67
C LYS A 482 7.88 36.97 18.70
N LYS A 483 8.72 36.43 17.80
CA LYS A 483 10.12 36.85 17.64
C LYS A 483 10.21 38.33 17.27
N ALA A 484 9.41 38.78 16.30
CA ALA A 484 9.38 40.19 15.92
C ALA A 484 8.95 41.10 17.09
N GLN A 485 7.96 40.69 17.89
CA GLN A 485 7.55 41.41 19.10
C GLN A 485 8.66 41.46 20.15
N LEU A 486 9.35 40.34 20.39
CA LEU A 486 10.49 40.30 21.31
C LEU A 486 11.59 41.27 20.86
N THR A 487 11.94 41.26 19.57
CA THR A 487 12.94 42.19 19.01
C THR A 487 12.51 43.64 19.17
N ALA A 488 11.23 43.96 18.91
CA ALA A 488 10.71 45.31 19.09
C ALA A 488 10.71 45.76 20.56
N LEU A 489 10.31 44.88 21.50
CA LEU A 489 10.36 45.18 22.93
C LEU A 489 11.81 45.37 23.41
N GLN A 490 12.74 44.56 22.90
CA GLN A 490 14.14 44.66 23.26
C GLN A 490 14.75 45.99 22.78
N GLN A 491 14.40 46.43 21.56
CA GLN A 491 14.75 47.77 21.06
C GLN A 491 14.13 48.90 21.91
N GLN A 492 12.89 48.74 22.37
CA GLN A 492 12.28 49.70 23.29
C GLN A 492 13.00 49.74 24.63
N LEU A 493 13.41 48.58 25.17
CA LEU A 493 14.16 48.49 26.42
C LEU A 493 15.51 49.20 26.32
N GLU A 494 16.21 49.04 25.19
CA GLU A 494 17.48 49.72 24.93
C GLU A 494 17.34 51.25 24.88
N LYS A 495 16.18 51.77 24.46
CA LYS A 495 15.88 53.21 24.47
C LYS A 495 15.80 53.80 25.88
N TYR A 496 15.49 52.99 26.90
CA TYR A 496 15.45 53.40 28.31
C TYR A 496 16.77 53.18 29.04
N SER A 497 17.86 52.90 28.31
CA SER A 497 19.21 52.85 28.88
C SER A 497 19.68 54.27 29.28
N PRO A 498 20.26 54.46 30.47
CA PRO A 498 20.91 53.42 31.27
C PRO A 498 20.04 52.84 32.39
N TYR A 499 20.17 51.53 32.58
CA TYR A 499 19.48 50.75 33.62
C TYR A 499 19.69 51.37 35.01
N ILE A 500 18.59 51.62 35.71
CA ILE A 500 18.60 51.96 37.14
C ILE A 500 18.82 50.66 37.89
N ASP A 501 20.08 50.34 38.14
CA ASP A 501 20.46 49.22 39.00
C ASP A 501 20.36 49.65 40.48
N GLU A 502 20.08 48.70 41.38
CA GLU A 502 19.98 48.91 42.83
C GLU A 502 21.26 49.60 43.36
N ALA A 503 22.41 49.23 42.82
CA ALA A 503 23.70 49.85 43.10
C ALA A 503 23.74 51.36 42.78
N ARG A 504 23.10 51.79 41.69
CA ARG A 504 23.02 53.21 41.31
C ARG A 504 22.07 53.99 42.20
N ILE A 505 20.96 53.40 42.63
CA ILE A 505 20.05 54.03 43.59
C ILE A 505 20.79 54.25 44.91
N LEU A 506 21.51 53.25 45.41
CA LEU A 506 22.30 53.38 46.63
C LEU A 506 23.39 54.46 46.52
N GLN A 507 24.04 54.57 45.36
CA GLN A 507 25.02 55.62 45.10
C GLN A 507 24.39 57.03 45.08
N LEU A 508 23.21 57.19 44.48
CA LEU A 508 22.47 58.45 44.47
C LEU A 508 22.02 58.85 45.88
N VAL A 509 21.54 57.90 46.67
CA VAL A 509 21.15 58.13 48.07
C VAL A 509 22.35 58.56 48.92
N ALA A 510 23.50 57.87 48.79
CA ALA A 510 24.72 58.22 49.50
C ALA A 510 25.21 59.64 49.16
N ARG A 511 25.20 60.00 47.86
CA ARG A 511 25.60 61.34 47.40
C ARG A 511 24.68 62.44 47.93
N THR A 512 23.39 62.15 48.03
CA THR A 512 22.39 63.09 48.56
C THR A 512 22.57 63.30 50.06
N LYS A 513 22.84 62.22 50.81
CA LYS A 513 23.13 62.28 52.24
C LYS A 513 24.37 63.12 52.54
N HIS A 514 25.46 62.89 51.79
CA HIS A 514 26.70 63.65 51.96
C HIS A 514 26.50 65.16 51.70
N LYS A 515 25.73 65.53 50.67
CA LYS A 515 25.41 66.96 50.40
C LYS A 515 24.62 67.61 51.54
N SER A 516 23.70 66.87 52.16
CA SER A 516 22.91 67.38 53.29
C SER A 516 23.79 67.63 54.53
N GLU A 517 24.71 66.71 54.82
CA GLU A 517 25.65 66.82 55.94
C GLU A 517 26.61 68.01 55.78
N THR A 518 27.13 68.25 54.56
CA THR A 518 27.97 69.42 54.30
C THR A 518 27.22 70.74 54.43
N LEU A 519 25.97 70.81 53.96
CA LEU A 519 25.15 72.01 54.14
C LEU A 519 24.87 72.32 55.62
N LYS A 520 24.58 71.30 56.44
CA LYS A 520 24.41 71.47 57.89
C LYS A 520 25.69 71.95 58.58
N ALA A 521 26.85 71.44 58.17
CA ALA A 521 28.15 71.87 58.71
C ALA A 521 28.46 73.34 58.37
N LEU A 522 28.16 73.76 57.13
CA LEU A 522 28.29 75.16 56.70
C LEU A 522 27.35 76.07 57.51
N GLY A 523 26.09 75.68 57.71
CA GLY A 523 25.14 76.44 58.53
C GLY A 523 25.64 76.69 59.96
N LYS A 524 26.24 75.68 60.61
CA LYS A 524 26.84 75.85 61.94
C LYS A 524 28.04 76.80 61.95
N ARG A 525 28.92 76.68 60.96
CA ARG A 525 30.16 77.49 60.89
C ARG A 525 29.89 78.98 60.75
N TYR A 526 28.85 79.36 60.02
CA TYR A 526 28.54 80.76 59.72
C TYR A 526 27.41 81.35 60.59
N ALA A 527 26.90 80.60 61.57
CA ALA A 527 25.81 81.05 62.44
C ALA A 527 26.12 82.37 63.18
N GLY A 528 27.35 82.54 63.68
CA GLY A 528 27.76 83.78 64.36
C GLY A 528 27.79 84.99 63.43
N MET A 529 28.21 84.82 62.18
CA MET A 529 28.17 85.89 61.18
C MET A 529 26.73 86.29 60.83
N ALA A 530 25.82 85.30 60.73
CA ALA A 530 24.42 85.57 60.46
C ALA A 530 23.77 86.39 61.58
N VAL A 531 24.04 86.05 62.84
CA VAL A 531 23.53 86.80 64.01
C VAL A 531 24.03 88.25 64.01
N ILE A 532 25.33 88.48 63.77
CA ILE A 532 25.89 89.83 63.72
C ILE A 532 25.27 90.65 62.58
N ASN A 533 25.19 90.07 61.38
CA ASN A 533 24.60 90.74 60.23
C ASN A 533 23.14 91.14 60.47
N GLU A 534 22.38 90.25 61.09
CA GLU A 534 20.98 90.49 61.40
C GLU A 534 20.79 91.62 62.43
N ILE A 535 21.55 91.59 63.54
CA ILE A 535 21.51 92.67 64.55
C ILE A 535 21.92 94.01 63.93
N SER A 536 22.97 94.02 63.10
CA SER A 536 23.45 95.21 62.41
C SER A 536 22.38 95.84 61.52
N ASN A 537 21.68 95.04 60.72
CA ASN A 537 20.61 95.52 59.83
C ASN A 537 19.35 95.95 60.60
N MET A 538 19.10 95.35 61.76
CA MET A 538 17.90 95.63 62.55
C MET A 538 18.06 96.84 63.48
N THR A 539 19.27 97.17 63.94
CA THR A 539 19.55 98.27 64.87
C THR A 539 19.32 99.64 64.24
N PRO A 540 18.32 100.44 64.69
CA PRO A 540 18.09 101.78 64.16
C PRO A 540 19.20 102.78 64.59
N PRO A 541 19.47 103.86 63.83
CA PRO A 541 20.55 104.82 64.12
C PRO A 541 20.47 105.51 65.50
N ARG A 542 19.28 105.53 66.12
CA ARG A 542 19.03 106.15 67.43
C ARG A 542 19.37 105.23 68.60
N ILE A 543 19.68 103.97 68.33
CA ILE A 543 20.12 102.97 69.30
C ILE A 543 21.58 102.69 69.04
N ARG A 544 22.42 102.79 70.07
CA ARG A 544 23.81 102.33 70.00
C ARG A 544 23.97 101.13 70.92
N LEU A 545 24.46 100.04 70.34
CA LEU A 545 24.81 98.85 71.10
C LEU A 545 26.20 99.04 71.70
N LEU A 546 26.31 98.82 73.00
CA LEU A 546 27.55 98.87 73.76
C LEU A 546 28.24 97.51 73.76
N SER A 547 27.47 96.44 73.92
CA SER A 547 27.99 95.08 73.84
C SER A 547 26.97 94.10 73.25
N ILE A 548 27.51 93.10 72.55
CA ILE A 548 26.74 91.99 71.98
C ILE A 548 27.42 90.72 72.45
N THR A 549 26.73 89.93 73.26
CA THR A 549 27.26 88.65 73.75
C THR A 549 26.33 87.53 73.30
N ALA A 550 26.82 86.62 72.46
CA ALA A 550 26.04 85.52 71.90
C ALA A 550 26.59 84.17 72.37
N ASN A 551 25.74 83.33 72.97
CA ASN A 551 26.00 81.90 73.12
C ASN A 551 25.26 81.17 71.98
N LEU A 552 26.03 80.69 71.01
CA LEU A 552 25.52 79.99 69.82
C LEU A 552 25.41 78.46 70.02
N GLY A 553 25.64 77.99 71.25
CA GLY A 553 25.79 76.58 71.61
C GLY A 553 27.19 76.04 71.32
N ALA A 554 27.50 74.87 71.88
CA ALA A 554 28.83 74.28 71.80
C ALA A 554 29.31 74.05 70.35
N VAL A 555 30.54 74.48 70.07
CA VAL A 555 31.33 74.03 68.92
C VAL A 555 31.68 72.56 69.15
N ALA A 556 31.51 71.73 68.12
CA ALA A 556 31.56 70.27 68.20
C ALA A 556 32.77 69.73 69.02
N GLY A 557 32.50 69.07 70.15
CA GLY A 557 33.53 68.36 70.92
C GLY A 557 33.19 68.05 72.38
N THR A 558 32.31 68.83 73.04
CA THR A 558 31.95 68.63 74.44
C THR A 558 30.50 68.17 74.57
N LYS A 559 30.31 66.97 75.16
CA LYS A 559 29.00 66.45 75.55
C LYS A 559 28.54 67.20 76.79
N ASP A 560 27.78 68.27 76.59
CA ASP A 560 26.81 68.67 77.60
C ASP A 560 25.48 69.08 76.97
N LYS A 561 24.41 68.63 77.63
CA LYS A 561 23.03 68.73 77.15
C LYS A 561 22.49 70.13 77.47
N THR A 562 21.84 70.74 76.47
CA THR A 562 20.87 71.84 76.64
C THR A 562 21.42 73.12 77.27
N GLU A 563 22.51 73.67 76.71
CA GLU A 563 22.71 75.12 76.80
C GLU A 563 21.72 75.82 75.87
N LYS A 564 20.81 76.63 76.43
CA LYS A 564 19.91 77.45 75.64
C LYS A 564 20.76 78.46 74.87
N LYS A 565 20.63 78.50 73.53
CA LYS A 565 21.28 79.54 72.74
C LYS A 565 20.63 80.88 73.07
N PHE A 566 21.41 81.86 73.47
CA PHE A 566 20.90 83.18 73.81
C PHE A 566 21.84 84.28 73.32
N LEU A 567 21.26 85.47 73.17
CA LEU A 567 21.92 86.68 72.77
C LEU A 567 21.58 87.77 73.80
N LEU A 568 22.60 88.34 74.41
CA LEU A 568 22.48 89.51 75.28
C LEU A 568 22.89 90.74 74.48
N LEU A 569 21.95 91.67 74.37
CA LEU A 569 22.16 92.99 73.77
C LEU A 569 22.16 94.03 74.88
N ASP A 570 23.23 94.80 74.93
CA ASP A 570 23.36 95.93 75.84
C ASP A 570 23.48 97.20 75.02
N GLY A 571 22.66 98.20 75.31
CA GLY A 571 22.58 99.38 74.46
C GLY A 571 21.92 100.58 75.11
N ILE A 572 22.14 101.72 74.48
CA ILE A 572 21.60 103.01 74.87
C ILE A 572 20.74 103.60 73.76
N ILE A 573 19.64 104.23 74.14
CA ILE A 573 18.71 104.88 73.22
C ILE A 573 18.80 106.40 73.40
N PHE A 574 19.03 107.10 72.29
CA PHE A 574 19.05 108.56 72.24
C PHE A 574 17.68 109.09 71.82
N GLY A 575 17.17 110.12 72.51
CA GLY A 575 15.85 110.68 72.24
C GLY A 575 15.35 111.59 73.35
N SER A 576 14.05 111.88 73.33
CA SER A 576 13.36 112.60 74.40
C SER A 576 12.70 111.60 75.36
N HIS A 577 12.48 112.00 76.62
CA HIS A 577 11.87 111.16 77.66
C HIS A 577 10.53 110.53 77.23
N LEU A 578 9.75 111.21 76.37
CA LEU A 578 8.47 110.71 75.82
C LEU A 578 8.63 109.60 74.77
N THR A 579 9.82 109.43 74.20
CA THR A 579 10.07 108.56 73.03
C THR A 579 10.91 107.31 73.33
N PHE A 580 11.49 107.20 74.53
CA PHE A 580 12.37 106.08 74.88
C PHE A 580 11.64 104.73 74.85
N ASP A 581 10.45 104.67 75.46
CA ASP A 581 9.69 103.43 75.60
C ASP A 581 9.14 102.94 74.26
N ALA A 582 8.65 103.87 73.44
CA ALA A 582 8.20 103.57 72.09
C ALA A 582 9.36 103.09 71.20
N SER A 583 10.55 103.68 71.33
CA SER A 583 11.73 103.31 70.54
C SER A 583 12.29 101.94 70.95
N LEU A 584 12.33 101.64 72.25
CA LEU A 584 12.72 100.32 72.75
C LEU A 584 11.73 99.24 72.32
N ALA A 585 10.42 99.48 72.50
CA ALA A 585 9.39 98.54 72.09
C ALA A 585 9.43 98.28 70.57
N GLY A 586 9.58 99.33 69.76
CA GLY A 586 9.73 99.22 68.31
C GLY A 586 10.96 98.40 67.90
N TYR A 587 12.09 98.57 68.59
CA TYR A 587 13.29 97.79 68.33
C TYR A 587 13.13 96.31 68.69
N LEU A 588 12.51 96.00 69.83
CA LEU A 588 12.25 94.62 70.25
C LEU A 588 11.28 93.90 69.30
N VAL A 589 10.24 94.58 68.83
CA VAL A 589 9.33 94.04 67.80
C VAL A 589 10.09 93.76 66.49
N LYS A 590 10.99 94.66 66.08
CA LYS A 590 11.80 94.46 64.88
C LYS A 590 12.74 93.26 65.02
N LEU A 591 13.37 93.07 66.18
CA LEU A 591 14.19 91.88 66.43
C LEU A 591 13.35 90.59 66.41
N LYS A 592 12.12 90.59 66.97
CA LYS A 592 11.19 89.45 66.92
C LYS A 592 10.76 89.08 65.49
N SER A 593 10.86 90.00 64.53
CA SER A 593 10.54 89.72 63.12
C SER A 593 11.64 88.95 62.38
N SER A 594 12.81 88.76 62.99
CA SER A 594 13.89 87.96 62.41
C SER A 594 13.58 86.47 62.47
N PRO A 595 13.92 85.69 61.42
CA PRO A 595 13.83 84.23 61.47
C PRO A 595 14.87 83.58 62.40
N ILE A 596 15.81 84.35 62.97
CA ILE A 596 16.91 83.85 63.81
C ILE A 596 16.65 84.10 65.31
N PHE A 597 15.80 85.07 65.66
CA PHE A 597 15.55 85.47 67.04
C PHE A 597 14.13 85.12 67.49
N GLU A 598 14.01 84.52 68.67
CA GLU A 598 12.75 84.33 69.38
C GLU A 598 12.50 85.49 70.37
N GLU A 599 11.40 85.42 71.13
CA GLU A 599 10.87 86.53 71.93
C GLU A 599 11.92 87.26 72.80
N PRO A 600 12.12 88.57 72.60
CA PRO A 600 13.08 89.34 73.38
C PRO A 600 12.53 89.69 74.77
N ILE A 601 13.34 89.49 75.80
CA ILE A 601 13.01 89.77 77.20
C ILE A 601 13.91 90.89 77.72
N ILE A 602 13.33 91.98 78.20
CA ILE A 602 14.08 93.07 78.84
C ILE A 602 14.53 92.59 80.23
N LYS A 603 15.84 92.67 80.51
CA LYS A 603 16.41 92.32 81.82
C LYS A 603 16.53 93.53 82.73
N LYS A 604 17.01 94.65 82.17
CA LYS A 604 17.23 95.89 82.90
C LYS A 604 16.90 97.07 82.00
N LYS A 605 16.34 98.12 82.60
CA LYS A 605 16.05 99.39 81.95
C LYS A 605 16.16 100.50 83.00
N PHE A 606 17.01 101.49 82.77
CA PHE A 606 17.19 102.64 83.66
C PHE A 606 17.62 103.87 82.86
N LEU A 607 17.41 105.06 83.44
CA LEU A 607 17.86 106.32 82.86
C LEU A 607 19.28 106.60 83.34
N GLU A 608 20.15 106.99 82.42
CA GLU A 608 21.55 107.30 82.67
C GLU A 608 21.90 108.61 81.94
N PHE A 609 22.73 109.45 82.54
CA PHE A 609 23.23 110.66 81.87
C PHE A 609 24.55 110.34 81.16
N LEU A 610 24.55 110.47 79.84
CA LEU A 610 25.76 110.33 79.03
C LEU A 610 26.23 111.73 78.62
N GLY A 611 27.08 112.34 79.46
CA GLY A 611 27.42 113.76 79.37
C GLY A 611 26.22 114.64 79.75
N ASP A 612 25.85 115.61 78.90
CA ASP A 612 24.74 116.55 79.11
C ASP A 612 23.39 116.07 78.55
N ARG A 613 23.28 114.79 78.17
CA ARG A 613 22.06 114.20 77.59
C ARG A 613 21.60 112.98 78.39
N GLU A 614 20.32 112.98 78.74
CA GLU A 614 19.66 111.81 79.33
C GLU A 614 19.44 110.75 78.25
N VAL A 615 19.84 109.51 78.53
CA VAL A 615 19.66 108.36 77.64
C VAL A 615 19.01 107.20 78.39
N LEU A 616 18.29 106.35 77.66
CA LEU A 616 17.76 105.12 78.24
C LEU A 616 18.74 103.97 78.01
N HIS A 617 19.29 103.42 79.09
CA HIS A 617 20.09 102.21 79.07
C HIS A 617 19.15 101.00 79.15
N PHE A 618 19.34 100.02 78.27
CA PHE A 618 18.63 98.76 78.32
C PHE A 618 19.55 97.56 78.11
N THR A 619 19.21 96.47 78.77
CA THR A 619 19.78 95.15 78.49
C THR A 619 18.65 94.20 78.11
N ALA A 620 18.73 93.57 76.94
CA ALA A 620 17.74 92.63 76.43
C ALA A 620 18.36 91.25 76.17
N GLU A 621 17.67 90.19 76.57
CA GLU A 621 18.02 88.79 76.24
C GLU A 621 17.09 88.28 75.14
N LEU A 622 17.65 87.70 74.09
CA LEU A 622 16.92 87.02 73.02
C LEU A 622 17.34 85.56 72.96
N LYS A 623 16.42 84.66 72.64
CA LYS A 623 16.74 83.27 72.33
C LYS A 623 17.01 83.12 70.84
N LEU A 624 17.93 82.22 70.48
CA LEU A 624 18.29 81.93 69.08
C LEU A 624 17.67 80.60 68.64
N VAL A 625 17.12 80.56 67.42
CA VAL A 625 16.54 79.37 66.79
C VAL A 625 17.60 78.29 66.50
#